data_AF-A0A0Q7BU44-F1
#
_entry.id   AF-A0A0Q7BU44-F1
#
_cell.length_a   1.000
_cell.length_b   1.000
_cell.length_c   1.000
_cell.angle_alpha   90.00
_cell.angle_beta   90.00
_cell.angle_gamma   90.00
#
_symmetry.space_group_name_H-M   'P 1'
#
loop_
_entity.id
_entity.type
_entity.pdbx_description
1 polymer ?
#
loop_
_entity_poly.entity_id
_entity_poly.type
_entity_poly.pdbx_seq_one_letter_code
_entity_poly.pdbx_strand_id
1 'polypeptide(L)'
;MPKRRIATKPKPTVAFENQAAARLNIISKIELIVGALGARAQHVSRATPLPDDLATALQPRLPITVRQFNRWSVDDLPSDLHSKLSKFKRNANQTLHAQDLYESAALAVKAVVEFKKQTAEARPFDTLNGLRRRLSIANKLREIAEKEILALKATCRAREVEVSSLRKQLVELSIRVRSKS
;
A
#
# COMPACT_ATOMS: atom_id res chain seq x y z
N MET A 1 16.90 -39.48 19.01
CA MET A 1 15.71 -39.64 18.15
C MET A 1 15.08 -38.28 17.88
N PRO A 2 15.02 -37.78 16.63
CA PRO A 2 14.37 -36.51 16.36
C PRO A 2 12.84 -36.68 16.38
N LYS A 3 12.17 -35.95 17.28
CA LYS A 3 10.71 -35.85 17.34
C LYS A 3 10.19 -35.22 16.05
N ARG A 4 9.49 -36.01 15.21
CA ARG A 4 8.72 -35.50 14.07
C ARG A 4 7.63 -34.57 14.59
N ARG A 5 7.72 -33.28 14.30
CA ARG A 5 6.62 -32.32 14.52
C ARG A 5 5.54 -32.61 13.48
N ILE A 6 4.45 -33.22 13.92
CA ILE A 6 3.19 -33.28 13.16
C ILE A 6 2.58 -31.88 13.24
N ALA A 7 2.72 -31.08 12.19
CA ALA A 7 1.97 -29.83 12.06
C ALA A 7 0.62 -30.15 11.43
N THR A 8 -0.40 -30.15 12.30
CA THR A 8 -1.83 -30.20 12.01
C THR A 8 -2.26 -29.13 11.00
N LYS A 9 -3.02 -29.55 9.97
CA LYS A 9 -3.87 -28.83 8.99
C LYS A 9 -3.55 -27.34 8.65
N PRO A 10 -3.36 -26.98 7.37
CA PRO A 10 -3.13 -25.59 6.92
C PRO A 10 -4.43 -24.83 6.61
N LYS A 11 -4.37 -23.48 6.72
CA LYS A 11 -5.30 -22.39 6.24
C LYS A 11 -6.51 -22.02 7.14
N PRO A 12 -7.00 -20.75 7.10
CA PRO A 12 -6.71 -19.70 6.13
C PRO A 12 -5.90 -18.52 6.70
N THR A 13 -4.84 -18.18 5.98
CA THR A 13 -4.49 -16.79 5.74
C THR A 13 -5.74 -16.08 5.19
N VAL A 14 -6.41 -15.30 6.05
CA VAL A 14 -7.60 -14.46 5.82
C VAL A 14 -8.17 -14.52 4.40
N ALA A 15 -9.33 -15.16 4.25
CA ALA A 15 -10.14 -15.01 3.05
C ALA A 15 -10.85 -13.65 3.12
N PHE A 16 -10.67 -12.83 2.09
CA PHE A 16 -11.46 -11.61 1.92
C PHE A 16 -12.82 -12.00 1.34
N GLU A 17 -13.87 -11.25 1.72
CA GLU A 17 -15.23 -11.49 1.20
C GLU A 17 -15.29 -11.37 -0.33
N ASN A 18 -14.48 -10.48 -0.91
CA ASN A 18 -14.32 -10.33 -2.35
C ASN A 18 -12.93 -9.81 -2.73
N GLN A 19 -12.62 -9.82 -4.03
CA GLN A 19 -11.35 -9.33 -4.56
C GLN A 19 -11.14 -7.83 -4.29
N ALA A 20 -12.20 -7.02 -4.33
CA ALA A 20 -12.10 -5.59 -4.07
C ALA A 20 -11.65 -5.29 -2.63
N ALA A 21 -12.14 -6.05 -1.64
CA ALA A 21 -11.74 -5.96 -0.24
C ALA A 21 -10.27 -6.38 -0.06
N ALA A 22 -9.84 -7.44 -0.75
CA ALA A 22 -8.43 -7.86 -0.75
C ALA A 22 -7.52 -6.76 -1.31
N ARG A 23 -7.92 -6.16 -2.45
CA ARG A 23 -7.21 -5.07 -3.09
C ARG A 23 -7.11 -3.85 -2.19
N LEU A 24 -8.23 -3.42 -1.61
CA LEU A 24 -8.30 -2.27 -0.70
C LEU A 24 -7.39 -2.49 0.51
N ASN A 25 -7.40 -3.69 1.09
CA ASN A 25 -6.51 -4.03 2.21
C ASN A 25 -5.03 -3.90 1.85
N ILE A 26 -4.63 -4.34 0.65
CA ILE A 26 -3.24 -4.22 0.18
C ILE A 26 -2.89 -2.75 -0.06
N ILE A 27 -3.78 -1.99 -0.70
CA ILE A 27 -3.59 -0.56 -0.98
C ILE A 27 -3.45 0.22 0.33
N SER A 28 -4.35 0.04 1.29
CA SER A 28 -4.28 0.74 2.58
C SER A 28 -2.97 0.48 3.33
N LYS A 29 -2.42 -0.73 3.24
CA LYS A 29 -1.08 -1.03 3.80
C LYS A 29 0.03 -0.28 3.08
N ILE A 30 -0.02 -0.20 1.74
CA ILE A 30 0.96 0.51 0.92
C ILE A 30 0.89 2.00 1.23
N GLU A 31 -0.31 2.59 1.22
CA GLU A 31 -0.55 3.99 1.55
C GLU A 31 -0.04 4.34 2.95
N LEU A 32 -0.26 3.46 3.94
CA LEU A 32 0.24 3.69 5.29
C LEU A 32 1.77 3.70 5.34
N ILE A 33 2.43 2.79 4.62
CA ILE A 33 3.89 2.78 4.51
C ILE A 33 4.39 4.06 3.83
N VAL A 34 3.79 4.44 2.70
CA VAL A 34 4.17 5.63 1.93
C VAL A 34 3.97 6.90 2.77
N GLY A 35 2.83 7.02 3.45
CA GLY A 35 2.52 8.15 4.33
C GLY A 35 3.49 8.26 5.51
N ALA A 36 3.78 7.14 6.19
CA ALA A 36 4.73 7.12 7.31
C ALA A 36 6.15 7.49 6.86
N LEU A 37 6.60 6.99 5.71
CA LEU A 37 7.91 7.33 5.14
C LEU A 37 7.95 8.78 4.63
N GLY A 38 6.88 9.27 4.01
CA GLY A 38 6.76 10.62 3.46
C GLY A 38 6.78 11.69 4.55
N ALA A 39 5.97 11.52 5.60
CA ALA A 39 5.96 12.41 6.76
C ALA A 39 7.36 12.48 7.39
N ARG A 40 8.01 11.33 7.56
CA ARG A 40 9.36 11.29 8.12
C ARG A 40 10.40 11.94 7.20
N ALA A 41 10.33 11.75 5.89
CA ALA A 41 11.21 12.42 4.94
C ALA A 41 11.07 13.95 5.01
N GLN A 42 9.85 14.46 5.23
CA GLN A 42 9.58 15.89 5.42
C GLN A 42 10.13 16.43 6.76
N HIS A 43 9.99 15.69 7.86
CA HIS A 43 10.61 16.09 9.14
C HIS A 43 12.13 16.17 9.01
N VAL A 44 12.72 15.18 8.35
CA VAL A 44 14.17 15.13 8.09
C VAL A 44 14.64 16.29 7.20
N SER A 45 13.82 16.77 6.26
CA SER A 45 14.19 17.92 5.42
C SER A 45 14.00 19.27 6.12
N ARG A 46 13.09 19.38 7.09
CA ARG A 46 12.77 20.64 7.78
C ARG A 46 13.53 20.85 9.09
N ALA A 47 14.37 19.90 9.52
CA ALA A 47 15.14 19.94 10.78
C ALA A 47 14.29 20.29 12.02
N THR A 48 13.00 19.94 11.98
CA THR A 48 12.05 20.20 13.07
C THR A 48 12.02 18.98 14.00
N PRO A 49 11.90 19.18 15.33
CA PRO A 49 11.72 18.07 16.25
C PRO A 49 10.49 17.26 15.84
N LEU A 50 10.60 15.94 15.86
CA LEU A 50 9.46 15.08 15.55
C LEU A 50 8.41 15.28 16.64
N PRO A 51 7.18 15.66 16.29
CA PRO A 51 6.07 15.53 17.22
C PRO A 51 5.91 14.04 17.58
N ASP A 52 5.18 13.75 18.65
CA ASP A 52 4.65 12.42 18.99
C ASP A 52 3.59 11.97 17.95
N ASP A 53 4.00 11.98 16.69
CA ASP A 53 3.17 11.74 15.54
C ASP A 53 3.13 10.25 15.21
N LEU A 54 1.96 9.86 14.67
CA LEU A 54 1.66 8.52 14.17
C LEU A 54 2.79 7.93 13.31
N ALA A 55 3.44 8.74 12.48
CA ALA A 55 4.56 8.32 11.62
C ALA A 55 5.78 7.85 12.43
N THR A 56 6.12 8.54 13.52
CA THR A 56 7.25 8.19 14.41
C THR A 56 6.95 6.88 15.15
N ALA A 57 5.73 6.72 15.65
CA ALA A 57 5.30 5.50 16.35
C ALA A 57 5.20 4.28 15.42
N LEU A 58 4.91 4.49 14.14
CA LEU A 58 4.81 3.42 13.13
C LEU A 58 6.16 2.97 12.59
N GLN A 59 7.14 3.86 12.46
CA GLN A 59 8.43 3.59 11.82
C GLN A 59 9.13 2.30 12.28
N PRO A 60 9.29 2.01 13.60
CA PRO A 60 9.95 0.77 14.02
C PRO A 60 9.16 -0.49 13.60
N ARG A 61 7.83 -0.37 13.48
CA ARG A 61 6.88 -1.46 13.23
C ARG A 61 6.59 -1.71 11.74
N LEU A 62 7.14 -0.89 10.84
CA LEU A 62 6.96 -1.08 9.40
C LEU A 62 7.62 -2.40 8.91
N PRO A 63 6.97 -3.13 7.99
CA PRO A 63 7.46 -4.42 7.50
C PRO A 63 8.72 -4.24 6.63
N ILE A 64 9.74 -5.05 6.89
CA ILE A 64 11.02 -5.04 6.16
C ILE A 64 11.13 -6.20 5.15
N THR A 65 10.13 -7.07 5.08
CA THR A 65 10.04 -8.14 4.07
C THR A 65 8.60 -8.26 3.57
N VAL A 66 8.41 -8.77 2.34
CA VAL A 66 7.08 -9.05 1.78
C VAL A 66 6.30 -10.06 2.64
N ARG A 67 7.00 -11.03 3.25
CA ARG A 67 6.40 -11.97 4.20
C ARG A 67 5.83 -11.26 5.44
N GLN A 68 6.55 -10.29 5.98
CA GLN A 68 6.06 -9.46 7.08
C GLN A 68 4.89 -8.59 6.62
N PHE A 69 4.96 -7.98 5.44
CA PHE A 69 3.86 -7.20 4.86
C PHE A 69 2.55 -8.02 4.77
N ASN A 70 2.64 -9.28 4.33
CA ASN A 70 1.49 -10.17 4.30
C ASN A 70 0.95 -10.49 5.69
N ARG A 71 1.82 -10.68 6.67
CA ARG A 71 1.41 -10.97 8.06
C ARG A 71 0.98 -9.74 8.85
N TRP A 72 1.28 -8.54 8.35
CA TRP A 72 1.03 -7.31 9.05
C TRP A 72 -0.48 -7.04 9.14
N SER A 73 -0.93 -6.69 10.33
CA SER A 73 -2.30 -6.27 10.64
C SER A 73 -2.30 -5.13 11.64
N VAL A 74 -3.40 -4.37 11.70
CA VAL A 74 -3.57 -3.32 12.72
C VAL A 74 -3.51 -3.91 14.13
N ASP A 75 -3.97 -5.15 14.30
CA ASP A 75 -3.94 -5.87 15.58
C ASP A 75 -2.51 -6.11 16.11
N ASP A 76 -1.49 -6.06 15.23
CA ASP A 76 -0.08 -6.19 15.62
C ASP A 76 0.53 -4.83 16.07
N LEU A 77 -0.22 -3.73 15.99
CA LEU A 77 0.17 -2.38 16.42
C LEU A 77 -0.39 -2.09 17.82
N PRO A 78 0.21 -1.16 18.59
CA PRO A 78 -0.33 -0.79 19.90
C PRO A 78 -1.69 -0.08 19.75
N SER A 79 -2.54 -0.27 20.76
CA SER A 79 -3.96 0.07 20.75
C SER A 79 -4.24 1.57 20.57
N ASP A 80 -3.32 2.43 20.99
CA ASP A 80 -3.37 3.88 20.82
C ASP A 80 -3.33 4.31 19.34
N LEU A 81 -2.80 3.47 18.46
CA LEU A 81 -2.77 3.70 17.02
C LEU A 81 -4.00 3.14 16.30
N HIS A 82 -4.76 2.23 16.92
CA HIS A 82 -5.89 1.55 16.26
C HIS A 82 -7.00 2.53 15.84
N SER A 83 -7.26 3.54 16.67
CA SER A 83 -8.27 4.59 16.38
C SER A 83 -7.82 5.57 15.29
N LYS A 84 -6.52 5.66 15.01
CA LYS A 84 -5.93 6.59 14.05
C LYS A 84 -5.68 5.97 12.67
N LEU A 85 -5.86 4.66 12.53
CA LEU A 85 -5.49 3.89 11.34
C LEU A 85 -6.69 3.26 10.67
N SER A 86 -6.66 3.22 9.33
CA SER A 86 -7.59 2.40 8.57
C SER A 86 -7.40 0.92 8.95
N LYS A 87 -8.51 0.23 9.22
CA LYS A 87 -8.46 -1.19 9.60
C LYS A 87 -7.94 -2.02 8.43
N PHE A 88 -6.78 -2.66 8.60
CA PHE A 88 -6.23 -3.64 7.66
C PHE A 88 -5.87 -4.96 8.35
N LYS A 89 -6.04 -6.06 7.62
CA LYS A 89 -5.86 -7.45 8.06
C LYS A 89 -4.69 -8.12 7.37
N ARG A 90 -4.33 -9.30 7.85
CA ARG A 90 -3.31 -10.17 7.21
C ARG A 90 -3.76 -10.58 5.80
N ASN A 91 -2.81 -10.74 4.89
CA ASN A 91 -3.01 -11.27 3.53
C ASN A 91 -2.58 -12.73 3.46
N ALA A 92 -3.19 -13.49 2.55
CA ALA A 92 -2.59 -14.74 2.12
C ALA A 92 -1.37 -14.49 1.25
N ASN A 93 -0.44 -15.46 1.27
CA ASN A 93 0.75 -15.38 0.42
C ASN A 93 0.39 -15.22 -1.06
N GLN A 94 -0.71 -15.84 -1.49
CA GLN A 94 -1.21 -15.76 -2.87
C GLN A 94 -1.99 -14.47 -3.18
N THR A 95 -2.47 -13.74 -2.17
CA THR A 95 -3.33 -12.54 -2.37
C THR A 95 -2.61 -11.45 -3.16
N LEU A 96 -1.31 -11.22 -2.91
CA LEU A 96 -0.54 -10.21 -3.65
C LEU A 96 -0.45 -10.51 -5.14
N HIS A 97 -0.21 -11.78 -5.48
CA HIS A 97 -0.12 -12.23 -6.88
C HIS A 97 -1.49 -12.21 -7.55
N ALA A 98 -2.54 -12.66 -6.86
CA ALA A 98 -3.90 -12.68 -7.39
C ALA A 98 -4.52 -11.29 -7.59
N GLN A 99 -3.86 -10.22 -7.13
CA GLN A 99 -4.33 -8.84 -7.25
C GLN A 99 -3.39 -7.95 -8.08
N ASP A 100 -2.32 -8.52 -8.67
CA ASP A 100 -1.30 -7.78 -9.42
C ASP A 100 -0.64 -6.63 -8.63
N LEU A 101 -0.56 -6.77 -7.30
CA LEU A 101 0.00 -5.75 -6.39
C LEU A 101 1.33 -6.18 -5.75
N TYR A 102 1.89 -7.31 -6.18
CA TYR A 102 3.14 -7.83 -5.65
C TYR A 102 4.29 -6.83 -5.81
N GLU A 103 4.45 -6.25 -7.00
CA GLU A 103 5.52 -5.28 -7.27
C GLU A 103 5.40 -4.04 -6.40
N SER A 104 4.20 -3.46 -6.29
CA SER A 104 3.95 -2.26 -5.48
C SER A 104 4.22 -2.53 -4.00
N ALA A 105 3.79 -3.68 -3.48
CA ALA A 105 4.10 -4.07 -2.10
C ALA A 105 5.61 -4.30 -1.89
N ALA A 106 6.29 -4.93 -2.85
CA ALA A 106 7.73 -5.14 -2.80
C ALA A 106 8.52 -3.82 -2.84
N LEU A 107 8.10 -2.86 -3.66
CA LEU A 107 8.69 -1.52 -3.72
C LEU A 107 8.50 -0.76 -2.40
N ALA A 108 7.29 -0.79 -1.82
CA ALA A 108 7.01 -0.18 -0.53
C ALA A 108 7.90 -0.77 0.58
N VAL A 109 8.02 -2.10 0.65
CA VAL A 109 8.91 -2.77 1.61
C VAL A 109 10.39 -2.39 1.38
N LYS A 110 10.83 -2.33 0.12
CA LYS A 110 12.20 -1.92 -0.22
C LYS A 110 12.49 -0.48 0.24
N ALA A 111 11.52 0.42 0.12
CA ALA A 111 11.62 1.78 0.62
C ALA A 111 11.79 1.82 2.15
N VAL A 112 11.04 0.98 2.90
CA VAL A 112 11.21 0.85 4.36
C VAL A 112 12.63 0.40 4.73
N VAL A 113 13.17 -0.60 4.03
CA VAL A 113 14.53 -1.11 4.29
C VAL A 113 15.58 -0.03 4.07
N GLU A 114 15.48 0.72 2.96
CA GLU A 114 16.41 1.81 2.68
C GLU A 114 16.30 2.94 3.68
N PHE A 115 15.07 3.25 4.10
CA PHE A 115 14.83 4.25 5.12
C PHE A 115 15.46 3.85 6.47
N LYS A 116 15.27 2.60 6.91
CA LYS A 116 15.89 2.09 8.15
C LYS A 116 17.42 2.12 8.09
N LYS A 117 18.02 1.85 6.92
CA LYS A 117 19.48 1.98 6.71
C LYS A 117 19.97 3.42 6.85
N GLN A 118 19.20 4.41 6.38
CA GLN A 118 19.53 5.83 6.56
C GLN A 118 19.52 6.25 8.03
N THR A 119 18.59 5.73 8.84
CA THR A 119 18.50 6.09 10.27
C THR A 119 19.52 5.38 11.16
N ALA A 120 19.99 4.19 10.76
CA ALA A 120 20.98 3.42 11.54
C ALA A 120 22.41 3.97 11.36
N GLU A 121 22.71 4.56 10.21
CA GLU A 121 23.96 5.27 9.97
C GLU A 121 23.82 6.71 10.48
N ALA A 122 23.98 6.91 11.79
CA ALA A 122 24.05 8.22 12.45
C ALA A 122 25.31 9.01 12.07
N ARG A 123 25.58 9.17 10.78
CA ARG A 123 26.61 10.06 10.25
C ARG A 123 25.95 11.32 9.72
N PRO A 124 26.63 12.48 9.79
CA PRO A 124 26.06 13.76 9.42
C PRO A 124 25.37 13.67 8.06
N PHE A 125 24.16 14.21 8.03
CA PHE A 125 23.16 14.08 6.98
C PHE A 125 23.57 14.66 5.60
N ASP A 126 24.80 15.19 5.51
CA ASP A 126 25.38 15.88 4.36
C ASP A 126 26.44 15.05 3.60
N THR A 127 26.50 13.73 3.82
CA THR A 127 27.35 12.89 2.97
C THR A 127 26.65 12.60 1.64
N LEU A 128 27.40 12.65 0.53
CA LEU A 128 26.95 12.34 -0.83
C LEU A 128 26.15 11.02 -0.90
N ASN A 129 26.53 10.03 -0.09
CA ASN A 129 25.85 8.74 0.00
C ASN A 129 24.45 8.85 0.63
N GLY A 130 24.26 9.72 1.63
CA GLY A 130 22.95 10.01 2.21
C GLY A 130 21.99 10.63 1.18
N LEU A 131 22.49 11.61 0.41
CA LEU A 131 21.73 12.23 -0.68
C LEU A 131 21.37 11.24 -1.80
N ARG A 132 22.31 10.39 -2.23
CA ARG A 132 22.06 9.33 -3.22
C ARG A 132 20.97 8.35 -2.76
N ARG A 133 20.97 7.97 -1.48
CA ARG A 133 19.93 7.09 -0.93
C ARG A 133 18.57 7.79 -0.89
N ARG A 134 18.50 9.08 -0.51
CA ARG A 134 17.24 9.85 -0.56
C ARG A 134 16.69 9.95 -1.97
N LEU A 135 17.55 10.23 -2.95
CA LEU A 135 17.16 10.25 -4.36
C LEU A 135 16.61 8.89 -4.81
N SER A 136 17.23 7.79 -4.38
CA SER A 136 16.74 6.43 -4.68
C SER A 136 15.35 6.17 -4.11
N ILE A 137 15.10 6.57 -2.85
CA ILE A 137 13.77 6.45 -2.24
C ILE A 137 12.76 7.32 -2.99
N ALA A 138 13.10 8.58 -3.26
CA ALA A 138 12.23 9.51 -3.98
C ALA A 138 11.88 8.98 -5.38
N ASN A 139 12.84 8.42 -6.11
CA ASN A 139 12.60 7.82 -7.42
C ASN A 139 11.64 6.62 -7.34
N LYS A 140 11.78 5.77 -6.33
CA LYS A 140 10.84 4.64 -6.15
C LYS A 140 9.44 5.10 -5.78
N LEU A 141 9.32 6.11 -4.92
CA LEU A 141 8.03 6.70 -4.60
C LEU A 141 7.40 7.33 -5.86
N ARG A 142 8.21 7.96 -6.71
CA ARG A 142 7.78 8.48 -8.01
C ARG A 142 7.29 7.36 -8.94
N GLU A 143 8.05 6.26 -9.06
CA GLU A 143 7.65 5.10 -9.87
C GLU A 143 6.32 4.49 -9.40
N ILE A 144 6.09 4.40 -8.09
CA ILE A 144 4.81 3.94 -7.53
C ILE A 144 3.69 4.89 -7.94
N ALA A 145 3.88 6.20 -7.76
CA ALA A 145 2.89 7.21 -8.11
C ALA A 145 2.58 7.24 -9.61
N GLU A 146 3.60 7.07 -10.47
CA GLU A 146 3.43 6.98 -11.93
C GLU A 146 2.59 5.76 -12.31
N LYS A 147 2.85 4.58 -11.72
CA LYS A 147 2.04 3.38 -11.93
C LYS A 147 0.58 3.58 -11.49
N GLU A 148 0.37 4.22 -10.34
CA GLU A 148 -0.98 4.53 -9.86
C GLU A 148 -1.72 5.51 -10.79
N ILE A 149 -1.05 6.56 -11.26
CA ILE A 149 -1.62 7.50 -12.23
C ILE A 149 -2.01 6.80 -13.52
N LEU A 150 -1.19 5.90 -14.04
CA LEU A 150 -1.50 5.12 -15.24
C LEU A 150 -2.71 4.21 -15.04
N ALA A 151 -2.79 3.52 -13.90
CA ALA A 151 -3.92 2.67 -13.55
C ALA A 151 -5.22 3.48 -13.40
N LEU A 152 -5.15 4.66 -12.77
CA LEU A 152 -6.29 5.57 -12.63
C LEU A 152 -6.74 6.10 -14.00
N LYS A 153 -5.82 6.51 -14.87
CA LYS A 153 -6.14 6.96 -16.24
C LYS A 153 -6.84 5.87 -17.05
N ALA A 154 -6.38 4.62 -16.95
CA ALA A 154 -7.03 3.49 -17.61
C ALA A 154 -8.46 3.28 -17.09
N THR A 155 -8.65 3.39 -15.77
CA THR A 155 -9.97 3.27 -15.13
C THR A 155 -10.93 4.38 -15.54
N CYS A 156 -10.45 5.64 -15.62
CA CYS A 156 -11.25 6.76 -16.10
C CYS A 156 -11.72 6.55 -17.54
N ARG A 157 -10.82 6.14 -18.44
CA ARG A 157 -11.17 5.85 -19.84
C ARG A 157 -12.22 4.73 -19.96
N ALA A 158 -12.07 3.65 -19.18
CA ALA A 158 -13.05 2.57 -19.16
C ALA A 158 -14.44 3.07 -18.73
N ARG A 159 -14.51 3.90 -17.69
CA ARG A 159 -15.77 4.52 -17.23
C ARG A 159 -16.36 5.49 -18.24
N GLU A 160 -15.54 6.27 -18.94
CA GLU A 160 -16.01 7.17 -20.00
C GLU A 160 -16.69 6.40 -21.15
N VAL A 161 -16.11 5.27 -21.55
CA VAL A 161 -16.69 4.36 -22.55
C VAL A 161 -18.02 3.79 -22.06
N GLU A 162 -18.07 3.33 -20.81
CA GLU A 162 -19.30 2.79 -20.21
C GLU A 162 -20.42 3.84 -20.14
N VAL A 163 -20.11 5.06 -19.69
CA VAL A 163 -21.06 6.17 -19.64
C VAL A 163 -21.57 6.52 -21.05
N SER A 164 -20.69 6.53 -22.06
CA SER A 164 -21.08 6.77 -23.45
C SER A 164 -22.03 5.67 -23.96
N SER A 165 -21.73 4.41 -23.66
CA SER A 165 -22.58 3.26 -24.00
C SER A 165 -23.96 3.34 -23.34
N LEU A 166 -24.01 3.58 -22.03
CA LEU A 166 -25.25 3.71 -21.27
C LEU A 166 -26.10 4.90 -21.75
N ARG A 167 -25.46 6.03 -22.11
CA ARG A 167 -26.16 7.18 -22.70
C ARG A 167 -26.81 6.81 -24.05
N LYS A 168 -26.12 6.06 -24.91
CA LYS A 168 -26.70 5.59 -26.18
C LYS A 168 -27.90 4.68 -25.96
N GLN A 169 -27.78 3.71 -25.06
CA GLN A 169 -28.89 2.81 -24.70
C GLN A 169 -30.09 3.58 -24.14
N LEU A 170 -29.85 4.59 -23.30
CA LEU A 170 -30.91 5.42 -22.73
C LEU A 170 -31.63 6.24 -23.81
N VAL A 171 -30.88 6.80 -24.77
CA VAL A 171 -31.45 7.48 -25.93
C VAL A 171 -32.30 6.52 -26.76
N GLU A 172 -31.79 5.34 -27.11
CA GLU A 172 -32.53 4.33 -27.88
C GLU A 172 -33.82 3.89 -27.18
N LEU A 173 -33.76 3.63 -25.87
CA LEU A 173 -34.93 3.29 -25.06
C LEU A 173 -35.95 4.44 -25.04
N SER A 174 -35.49 5.69 -24.90
CA SER A 174 -36.38 6.86 -24.89
C SER A 174 -37.12 7.04 -26.23
N ILE A 175 -36.45 6.78 -27.35
CA ILE A 175 -37.05 6.81 -28.69
C ILE A 175 -38.11 5.71 -28.82
N ARG A 176 -37.78 4.49 -28.36
CA ARG A 176 -38.67 3.33 -28.42
C ARG A 176 -39.92 3.47 -27.55
N VAL A 177 -39.83 4.15 -26.42
CA VAL A 177 -40.98 4.44 -25.56
C VAL A 177 -41.88 5.49 -26.23
N ARG A 178 -41.29 6.56 -26.78
CA ARG A 178 -42.06 7.59 -27.51
C ARG A 178 -42.75 7.06 -28.76
N SER A 179 -42.17 6.10 -29.47
CA SER A 179 -42.77 5.54 -30.69
C SER A 179 -43.90 4.53 -30.42
N LYS A 180 -44.09 4.13 -29.15
CA LYS A 180 -45.17 3.22 -28.72
C LYS A 180 -46.31 3.92 -27.98
N SER A 181 -46.14 5.21 -27.68
CA SER A 181 -47.14 6.07 -27.02
C SER A 181 -47.87 6.89 -28.07
#